data_AF-A0A9D1AQX8-F1
#
_entry.id   AF-A0A9D1AQX8-F1
#
_cell.length_a   1.000
_cell.length_b   1.000
_cell.length_c   1.000
_cell.angle_alpha   90.00
_cell.angle_beta   90.00
_cell.angle_gamma   90.00
#
_symmetry.space_group_name_H-M   'P 1'
#
loop_
_entity.id
_entity.type
_entity.pdbx_description
1 polymer ?
#
loop_
_entity_poly.entity_id
_entity_poly.type
_entity_poly.pdbx_seq_one_letter_code
_entity_poly.pdbx_strand_id
1 'polypeptide(L)'
;MDLREILLGGGGVLALVMTLVQIAPVQVKPWSWIAKRIGRAINAEVLEQVQRTEQKLDEHINQDEAARATQERAYILAFNRQLMAGEKHTREEFWEALASIDRYHKYCDAHPEYPNERAVHAIHNIGRVYDERQQKNDFLPDR
;
A
#
# COMPACT_ATOMS: atom_id res chain seq x y z
N MET A 1 -60.60 -25.53 12.12
CA MET A 1 -59.29 -24.95 11.77
C MET A 1 -59.28 -24.76 10.28
N ASP A 2 -59.13 -23.53 9.85
CA ASP A 2 -59.29 -23.13 8.45
C ASP A 2 -58.03 -23.48 7.64
N LEU A 3 -58.17 -23.91 6.38
CA LEU A 3 -57.02 -24.24 5.51
C LEU A 3 -56.05 -23.05 5.38
N ARG A 4 -56.59 -21.83 5.53
CA ARG A 4 -55.86 -20.58 5.52
C ARG A 4 -54.95 -20.40 6.73
N GLU A 5 -55.34 -20.89 7.92
CA GLU A 5 -54.52 -20.83 9.13
C GLU A 5 -53.35 -21.83 9.11
N ILE A 6 -53.54 -22.99 8.47
CA ILE A 6 -52.46 -23.98 8.31
C ILE A 6 -51.45 -23.53 7.25
N LEU A 7 -51.89 -22.81 6.21
CA LEU A 7 -51.00 -22.25 5.19
C LEU A 7 -50.24 -20.99 5.65
N LEU A 8 -50.85 -20.17 6.51
CA LEU A 8 -50.25 -18.92 7.01
C LEU A 8 -49.54 -19.07 8.36
N GLY A 9 -49.92 -20.06 9.18
CA GLY A 9 -49.13 -20.49 10.33
C GLY A 9 -47.94 -21.32 9.85
N GLY A 10 -46.76 -21.12 10.45
CA GLY A 10 -45.48 -21.69 9.98
C GLY A 10 -45.41 -23.21 9.68
N GLY A 11 -46.46 -23.99 10.01
CA GLY A 11 -46.64 -25.37 9.58
C GLY A 11 -46.90 -25.56 8.08
N GLY A 12 -47.49 -24.59 7.38
CA GLY A 12 -47.83 -24.71 5.95
C GLY A 12 -46.61 -24.72 5.03
N VAL A 13 -45.59 -23.93 5.36
CA VAL A 13 -44.30 -23.92 4.66
C VAL A 13 -43.59 -25.27 4.85
N LEU A 14 -43.60 -25.82 6.06
CA LEU A 14 -43.04 -27.14 6.34
C LEU A 14 -43.79 -28.26 5.59
N ALA A 15 -45.11 -28.18 5.50
CA ALA A 15 -45.93 -29.14 4.74
C ALA A 15 -45.64 -29.07 3.22
N LEU A 16 -45.45 -27.88 2.67
CA LEU A 16 -45.02 -27.71 1.27
C LEU A 16 -43.61 -28.26 1.02
N VAL A 17 -42.67 -28.04 1.95
CA VAL A 17 -41.32 -28.61 1.87
C VAL A 17 -41.35 -30.13 1.94
N MET A 18 -42.15 -30.71 2.83
CA MET A 18 -42.26 -32.17 3.00
C MET A 18 -42.92 -32.85 1.80
N THR A 19 -43.94 -32.23 1.18
CA THR A 19 -44.59 -32.79 -0.02
C THR A 19 -43.73 -32.66 -1.29
N LEU A 20 -42.97 -31.57 -1.43
CA LEU A 20 -41.97 -31.43 -2.50
C LEU A 20 -40.87 -32.51 -2.44
N VAL A 21 -40.49 -32.96 -1.23
CA VAL A 21 -39.50 -34.04 -1.06
C VAL A 21 -40.05 -35.42 -1.48
N GLN A 22 -41.36 -35.65 -1.37
CA GLN A 22 -41.94 -36.96 -1.64
C GLN A 22 -42.36 -37.20 -3.10
N ILE A 23 -42.63 -36.16 -3.90
CA ILE A 23 -43.33 -36.29 -5.20
C ILE A 23 -42.42 -36.30 -6.43
N ALA A 24 -41.12 -36.01 -6.31
CA ALA A 24 -40.20 -36.04 -7.46
C ALA A 24 -38.99 -36.97 -7.23
N PRO A 25 -38.86 -38.11 -7.95
CA PRO A 25 -37.59 -38.79 -8.08
C PRO A 25 -36.75 -38.07 -9.14
N VAL A 26 -36.46 -36.79 -8.91
CA VAL A 26 -35.55 -36.00 -9.75
C VAL A 26 -34.53 -35.38 -8.83
N GLN A 27 -33.27 -35.80 -8.98
CA GLN A 27 -32.12 -35.40 -8.18
C GLN A 27 -31.76 -33.91 -8.37
N VAL A 28 -32.64 -33.00 -7.97
CA VAL A 28 -32.35 -31.55 -7.98
C VAL A 28 -32.33 -31.07 -6.55
N LYS A 29 -31.13 -30.98 -5.98
CA LYS A 29 -30.87 -30.51 -4.61
C LYS A 29 -31.34 -29.05 -4.46
N PRO A 30 -32.53 -28.77 -3.90
CA PRO A 30 -33.10 -27.40 -3.89
C PRO A 30 -32.22 -26.47 -3.05
N TRP A 31 -31.77 -26.98 -1.91
CA TRP A 31 -30.79 -26.34 -1.03
C TRP A 31 -29.45 -26.07 -1.71
N SER A 32 -29.01 -26.93 -2.63
CA SER A 32 -27.79 -26.70 -3.40
C SER A 32 -27.95 -25.53 -4.38
N TRP A 33 -29.14 -25.36 -4.98
CA TRP A 33 -29.40 -24.22 -5.86
C TRP A 33 -29.42 -22.90 -5.09
N ILE A 34 -30.08 -22.86 -3.93
CA ILE A 34 -30.10 -21.69 -3.04
C ILE A 34 -28.70 -21.37 -2.53
N ALA A 35 -27.96 -22.37 -2.02
CA ALA A 35 -26.59 -22.20 -1.56
C ALA A 35 -25.63 -21.77 -2.69
N LYS A 36 -25.81 -22.29 -3.92
CA LYS A 36 -25.03 -21.85 -5.09
C LYS A 36 -25.32 -20.41 -5.47
N ARG A 37 -26.57 -19.96 -5.35
CA ARG A 37 -26.96 -18.55 -5.62
C ARG A 37 -26.38 -17.61 -4.56
N ILE A 38 -26.49 -17.95 -3.28
CA ILE A 38 -25.90 -17.18 -2.18
C ILE A 38 -24.37 -17.17 -2.28
N GLY A 39 -23.74 -18.34 -2.50
CA GLY A 39 -22.29 -18.46 -2.65
C GLY A 39 -21.74 -17.74 -3.88
N ARG A 40 -22.48 -17.68 -5.00
CA ARG A 40 -22.08 -16.87 -6.17
C ARG A 40 -22.18 -15.37 -5.91
N ALA A 41 -23.21 -14.91 -5.19
CA ALA A 41 -23.35 -13.51 -4.83
C ALA A 41 -22.22 -13.06 -3.89
N ILE A 42 -21.91 -13.87 -2.87
CA ILE A 42 -20.79 -13.64 -1.95
C ILE A 42 -19.45 -13.67 -2.71
N ASN A 43 -19.24 -14.63 -3.61
CA ASN A 43 -17.98 -14.72 -4.36
C ASN A 43 -17.77 -13.51 -5.28
N ALA A 44 -18.83 -12.96 -5.89
CA ALA A 44 -18.72 -11.74 -6.70
C ALA A 44 -18.40 -10.49 -5.87
N GLU A 45 -19.07 -10.31 -4.73
CA GLU A 45 -18.88 -9.16 -3.85
C GLU A 45 -17.52 -9.21 -3.12
N VAL A 46 -17.07 -10.41 -2.73
CA VAL A 46 -15.74 -10.64 -2.16
C VAL A 46 -14.64 -10.42 -3.21
N LEU A 47 -14.82 -10.87 -4.46
CA LEU A 47 -13.83 -10.60 -5.52
C LEU A 47 -13.72 -9.11 -5.82
N GLU A 48 -14.84 -8.38 -5.84
CA GLU A 48 -14.86 -6.93 -6.05
C GLU A 48 -14.24 -6.17 -4.88
N GLN A 49 -14.49 -6.61 -3.63
CA GLN A 49 -13.84 -6.04 -2.45
C GLN A 49 -12.34 -6.33 -2.41
N VAL A 50 -11.90 -7.52 -2.82
CA VAL A 50 -10.47 -7.87 -2.92
C VAL A 50 -9.78 -6.99 -3.97
N GLN A 51 -10.36 -6.85 -5.17
CA GLN A 51 -9.79 -6.00 -6.22
C GLN A 51 -9.74 -4.52 -5.85
N ARG A 52 -10.78 -3.99 -5.19
CA ARG A 52 -10.79 -2.61 -4.67
C ARG A 52 -9.78 -2.41 -3.54
N THR A 53 -9.48 -3.45 -2.77
CA THR A 53 -8.49 -3.40 -1.68
C THR A 53 -7.06 -3.45 -2.23
N GLU A 54 -6.81 -4.28 -3.25
CA GLU A 54 -5.53 -4.33 -3.98
C GLU A 54 -5.22 -2.97 -4.64
N GLN A 55 -6.18 -2.40 -5.37
CA GLN A 55 -6.00 -1.09 -6.03
C GLN A 55 -5.76 0.07 -5.05
N LYS A 56 -6.44 0.07 -3.89
CA LYS A 56 -6.21 1.07 -2.84
C LYS A 56 -4.87 0.91 -2.14
N LEU A 57 -4.36 -0.32 -2.05
CA LEU A 57 -3.06 -0.61 -1.46
C LEU A 57 -1.93 -0.17 -2.38
N ASP A 58 -2.00 -0.45 -3.68
CA ASP A 58 -1.01 -0.01 -4.67
C ASP A 58 -0.92 1.53 -4.74
N GLU A 59 -2.06 2.22 -4.72
CA GLU A 59 -2.11 3.69 -4.66
C GLU A 59 -1.47 4.21 -3.35
N HIS A 60 -1.75 3.58 -2.21
CA HIS A 60 -1.15 3.96 -0.93
C HIS A 60 0.36 3.72 -0.89
N ILE A 61 0.84 2.62 -1.46
CA ILE A 61 2.28 2.31 -1.54
C ILE A 61 2.99 3.38 -2.38
N ASN A 62 2.42 3.72 -3.54
CA ASN A 62 2.99 4.75 -4.42
C ASN A 62 3.02 6.13 -3.75
N GLN A 63 1.96 6.52 -3.05
CA GLN A 63 1.90 7.78 -2.29
C GLN A 63 2.93 7.80 -1.15
N ASP A 64 3.09 6.69 -0.44
CA ASP A 64 4.07 6.55 0.64
C ASP A 64 5.50 6.65 0.11
N GLU A 65 5.81 6.03 -1.03
CA GLU A 65 7.15 6.11 -1.63
C GLU A 65 7.47 7.52 -2.14
N ALA A 66 6.50 8.20 -2.78
CA ALA A 66 6.64 9.59 -3.21
C ALA A 66 6.86 10.55 -2.02
N ALA A 67 6.15 10.31 -0.92
CA ALA A 67 6.31 11.06 0.32
C ALA A 67 7.71 10.84 0.92
N ARG A 68 8.18 9.59 0.96
CA ARG A 68 9.54 9.26 1.40
C ARG A 68 10.60 9.95 0.55
N ALA A 69 10.51 9.87 -0.78
CA ALA A 69 11.45 10.55 -1.67
C ALA A 69 11.46 12.08 -1.47
N THR A 70 10.30 12.66 -1.18
CA THR A 70 10.17 14.08 -0.85
C THR A 70 10.87 14.42 0.47
N GLN A 71 10.79 13.54 1.47
CA GLN A 71 11.49 13.68 2.75
C GLN A 71 13.01 13.55 2.58
N GLU A 72 13.50 12.56 1.81
CA GLU A 72 14.93 12.42 1.50
C GLU A 72 15.46 13.69 0.83
N ARG A 73 14.73 14.22 -0.17
CA ARG A 73 15.08 15.48 -0.82
C ARG A 73 15.15 16.65 0.17
N ALA A 74 14.20 16.75 1.09
CA ALA A 74 14.20 17.81 2.09
C ALA A 74 15.42 17.71 3.02
N TYR A 75 15.80 16.49 3.42
CA TYR A 75 17.00 16.24 4.21
C TYR A 75 18.29 16.62 3.46
N ILE A 76 18.44 16.19 2.19
CA ILE A 76 19.59 16.56 1.34
C ILE A 76 19.75 18.08 1.25
N LEU A 77 18.66 18.80 1.01
CA LEU A 77 18.67 20.27 0.91
C LEU A 77 19.00 20.94 2.25
N ALA A 78 18.51 20.39 3.36
CA ALA A 78 18.80 20.89 4.69
C ALA A 78 20.28 20.67 5.05
N PHE A 79 20.81 19.46 4.83
CA PHE A 79 22.22 19.15 5.07
C PHE A 79 23.13 20.04 4.22
N ASN A 80 22.82 20.22 2.93
CA ASN A 80 23.57 21.14 2.09
C ASN A 80 23.53 22.59 2.59
N ARG A 81 22.40 23.04 3.16
CA ARG A 81 22.31 24.38 3.77
C ARG A 81 23.25 24.52 4.96
N GLN A 82 23.37 23.49 5.80
CA GLN A 82 24.32 23.46 6.92
C GLN A 82 25.78 23.53 6.42
N LEU A 83 26.10 22.77 5.36
CA LEU A 83 27.41 22.86 4.72
C LEU A 83 27.72 24.26 4.17
N MET A 84 26.75 24.91 3.51
CA MET A 84 26.89 26.28 3.02
C MET A 84 27.02 27.31 4.16
N ALA A 85 26.46 27.02 5.34
CA ALA A 85 26.63 27.83 6.55
C ALA A 85 28.00 27.62 7.23
N GLY A 86 28.83 26.70 6.71
CA GLY A 86 30.16 26.39 7.25
C GLY A 86 30.13 25.43 8.43
N GLU A 87 29.01 24.75 8.68
CA GLU A 87 28.91 23.75 9.74
C GLU A 87 29.88 22.58 9.49
N LYS A 88 30.49 22.10 10.57
CA LYS A 88 31.29 20.87 10.57
C LYS A 88 30.40 19.71 11.02
N HIS A 89 30.62 18.56 10.42
CA HIS A 89 29.84 17.35 10.67
C HIS A 89 30.77 16.16 10.95
N THR A 90 30.24 15.14 11.61
CA THR A 90 30.92 13.85 11.79
C THR A 90 30.93 13.06 10.48
N ARG A 91 31.72 11.98 10.42
CA ARG A 91 31.72 11.11 9.24
C ARG A 91 30.38 10.38 9.09
N GLU A 92 29.77 10.00 10.21
CA GLU A 92 28.48 9.33 10.25
C GLU A 92 27.35 10.21 9.68
N GLU A 93 27.30 11.50 10.03
CA GLU A 93 26.32 12.44 9.47
C GLU A 93 26.45 12.57 7.95
N PHE A 94 27.69 12.53 7.42
CA PHE A 94 27.91 12.49 5.98
C PHE A 94 27.43 11.19 5.35
N TRP A 95 27.62 10.05 6.00
CA TRP A 95 27.13 8.78 5.49
C TRP A 95 25.61 8.71 5.44
N GLU A 96 24.91 9.29 6.42
CA GLU A 96 23.45 9.40 6.35
C GLU A 96 23.01 10.30 5.19
N ALA A 97 23.70 11.42 4.96
CA ALA A 97 23.49 12.27 3.78
C ALA A 97 23.68 11.52 2.46
N LEU A 98 24.76 10.75 2.33
CA LEU A 98 25.02 9.95 1.13
C LEU A 98 23.99 8.83 0.95
N ALA A 99 23.60 8.14 2.02
CA ALA A 99 22.56 7.13 1.96
C ALA A 99 21.18 7.72 1.57
N SER A 100 20.87 8.92 2.03
CA SER A 100 19.67 9.66 1.61
C SER A 100 19.71 9.99 0.11
N ILE A 101 20.87 10.39 -0.42
CA ILE A 101 21.08 10.63 -1.85
C ILE A 101 20.84 9.35 -2.66
N ASP A 102 21.36 8.21 -2.22
CA ASP A 102 21.16 6.93 -2.91
C ASP A 102 19.68 6.52 -2.95
N ARG A 103 18.97 6.67 -1.81
CA ARG A 103 17.52 6.40 -1.73
C ARG A 103 16.73 7.33 -2.66
N TYR A 104 17.12 8.61 -2.71
CA TYR A 104 16.50 9.61 -3.56
C TYR A 104 16.71 9.32 -5.05
N HIS A 105 17.95 9.03 -5.48
CA HIS A 105 18.26 8.65 -6.86
C HIS A 105 17.52 7.40 -7.27
N LYS A 106 17.53 6.35 -6.44
CA LYS A 106 16.80 5.10 -6.72
C LYS A 106 15.31 5.36 -6.99
N TYR A 107 14.69 6.25 -6.23
CA TYR A 107 13.30 6.62 -6.46
C TYR A 107 13.12 7.40 -7.78
N CYS A 108 13.98 8.39 -8.04
CA CYS A 108 13.90 9.20 -9.26
C CYS A 108 14.16 8.38 -10.54
N ASP A 109 15.08 7.42 -10.49
CA ASP A 109 15.38 6.53 -11.61
C ASP A 109 14.19 5.61 -11.93
N ALA A 110 13.45 5.19 -10.90
CA ALA A 110 12.23 4.40 -11.04
C ALA A 110 11.00 5.24 -11.46
N HIS A 111 11.05 6.57 -11.27
CA HIS A 111 9.93 7.49 -11.51
C HIS A 111 10.40 8.72 -12.33
N PRO A 112 10.60 8.60 -13.65
CA PRO A 112 11.11 9.68 -14.50
C PRO A 112 10.25 10.95 -14.51
N GLU A 113 8.96 10.84 -14.19
CA GLU A 113 8.02 11.95 -14.05
C GLU A 113 8.19 12.74 -12.74
N TYR A 114 8.90 12.17 -11.75
CA TYR A 114 9.16 12.85 -10.49
C TYR A 114 10.20 13.98 -10.70
N PRO A 115 9.93 15.22 -10.26
CA PRO A 115 10.81 16.35 -10.51
C PRO A 115 12.12 16.25 -9.71
N ASN A 116 13.15 15.69 -10.35
CA ASN A 116 14.47 15.40 -9.78
C ASN A 116 15.42 16.62 -9.74
N GLU A 117 15.31 17.53 -10.70
CA GLU A 117 16.27 18.63 -10.93
C GLU A 117 16.45 19.61 -9.74
N ARG A 118 15.65 19.50 -8.69
CA ARG A 118 15.67 20.39 -7.52
C ARG A 118 16.83 20.14 -6.55
N ALA A 119 17.45 18.95 -6.56
CA ALA A 119 18.50 18.59 -5.59
C ALA A 119 19.91 18.42 -6.19
N VAL A 120 20.04 18.44 -7.52
CA VAL A 120 21.29 18.10 -8.23
C VAL A 120 22.50 18.89 -7.72
N HIS A 121 22.37 20.21 -7.55
CA HIS A 121 23.48 21.02 -7.04
C HIS A 121 23.80 20.76 -5.56
N ALA A 122 22.79 20.43 -4.75
CA ALA A 122 23.01 20.07 -3.35
C ALA A 122 23.75 18.73 -3.25
N ILE A 123 23.35 17.73 -4.03
CA ILE A 123 23.99 16.42 -4.13
C ILE A 123 25.46 16.56 -4.52
N HIS A 124 25.74 17.33 -5.57
CA HIS A 124 27.12 17.61 -6.00
C HIS A 124 27.96 18.29 -4.91
N ASN A 125 27.39 19.28 -4.21
CA ASN A 125 28.11 19.98 -3.16
C ASN A 125 28.41 19.08 -1.94
N ILE A 126 27.47 18.23 -1.55
CA ILE A 126 27.65 17.26 -0.46
C ILE A 126 28.79 16.30 -0.79
N GLY A 127 28.81 15.72 -1.99
CA GLY A 127 29.89 14.84 -2.44
C GLY A 127 31.25 15.53 -2.44
N ARG A 128 31.33 16.75 -3.00
CA ARG A 128 32.56 17.55 -3.01
C ARG A 128 33.10 17.81 -1.59
N VAL A 129 32.24 18.27 -0.68
CA VAL A 129 32.67 18.58 0.69
C VAL A 129 33.07 17.31 1.44
N TYR A 130 32.37 16.19 1.24
CA TYR A 130 32.77 14.90 1.79
C TYR A 130 34.18 14.51 1.34
N ASP A 131 34.46 14.57 0.04
CA ASP A 131 35.76 14.22 -0.52
C ASP A 131 36.87 15.12 0.01
N GLU A 132 36.63 16.43 0.10
CA GLU A 132 37.56 17.40 0.68
C GLU A 132 37.88 17.07 2.14
N ARG A 133 36.86 16.71 2.93
CA ARG A 133 37.06 16.36 4.35
C ARG A 133 37.72 15.02 4.53
N GLN A 134 37.44 14.06 3.66
CA GLN A 134 38.10 12.76 3.64
C GLN A 134 39.58 12.88 3.31
N GLN A 135 39.96 13.76 2.39
CA GLN A 135 41.36 14.04 2.07
C GLN A 135 42.10 14.74 3.22
N LYS A 136 41.44 15.71 3.88
CA LYS A 136 42.03 16.46 5.00
C LYS A 136 41.96 15.73 6.34
N ASN A 137 41.15 14.68 6.42
CA ASN A 137 40.80 13.97 7.64
C ASN A 137 40.31 14.93 8.76
N ASP A 138 39.43 15.88 8.41
CA ASP A 138 39.03 17.01 9.27
C ASP A 138 37.54 16.98 9.68
N PHE A 139 36.92 15.80 9.70
CA PHE A 139 35.59 15.57 10.26
C PHE A 139 35.56 15.87 11.78
N LEU A 140 34.37 16.14 12.30
CA LEU A 140 34.16 16.09 13.75
C LEU A 140 34.34 14.64 14.24
N PRO A 141 34.82 14.44 15.48
CA PRO A 141 34.85 13.12 16.08
C PRO A 141 33.43 12.56 16.21
N ASP A 142 33.28 11.27 15.94
CA ASP A 142 32.02 10.55 16.14
C ASP A 142 31.65 10.57 17.64
N ARG A 143 30.34 10.64 17.95
CA ARG A 143 29.84 10.72 19.34
C ARG A 143 29.66 9.35 19.97
#